data_AF-A0A3B9SFK3-F1
#
_entry.id   AF-A0A3B9SFK3-F1
#
_cell.length_a   1.000
_cell.length_b   1.000
_cell.length_c   1.000
_cell.angle_alpha   90.00
_cell.angle_beta   90.00
_cell.angle_gamma   90.00
#
_symmetry.space_group_name_H-M   'P 1'
#
loop_
_entity.id
_entity.type
_entity.pdbx_description
1 polymer ?
#
loop_
_entity_poly.entity_id
_entity_poly.type
_entity_poly.pdbx_seq_one_letter_code
_entity_poly.pdbx_strand_id
1 'polypeptide(L)'
;YTTEEKIKLGYLQKYMNSFDLSSVIQKLGYKPDNEVVINEFEMFKALGNLFDGNHTEEIKTYAEFGELYYSGGFLSEDFTKLYQKYSDYTDASSYVPQKDETAADFALKTTLMYVDGYVGALYCDKFFTAEERKEVIELVDKTKDIIKNKLSQSTKLSEDVKKAVTKKIDSMKIVVGYSDDLTKVLDSSVIANTEEYSYYENISSILSASRAYNASLQGKPTDAQLLVGVYDTSAFYYPYLNTINIPAGILSEPIYSSDFTYEQKLGSVGFIIAHEIMHCIDADNIFTDSAGKPIEQWKKEEMDAFLEKYEDIEALFDGAQIVNSVYTDSSITGMECYADIGAADCMLTLLSDTLENPDYKQFFEQIAFTFAETNNRMINYSLSIMDEHANGRARVNKCLQCFDKFYEVYSVGKNDGMYLKKEDRVNIWK
;
A
#
# COMPACT_ATOMS: atom_id res chain seq x y z
N TYR A 1 -6.65 14.07 -3.52
CA TYR A 1 -8.06 13.62 -3.68
C TYR A 1 -8.50 13.65 -5.12
N THR A 2 -8.59 12.49 -5.78
CA THR A 2 -9.32 12.37 -7.04
C THR A 2 -10.79 12.68 -6.79
N THR A 3 -11.38 13.54 -7.62
CA THR A 3 -12.83 13.80 -7.67
C THR A 3 -13.51 12.59 -8.31
N GLU A 4 -13.49 11.45 -7.64
CA GLU A 4 -14.16 10.23 -8.11
C GLU A 4 -15.67 10.40 -7.94
N GLU A 5 -16.26 11.07 -8.91
CA GLU A 5 -17.70 11.21 -9.00
C GLU A 5 -18.29 9.87 -9.44
N LYS A 6 -19.34 9.43 -8.76
CA LYS A 6 -20.22 8.39 -9.30
C LYS A 6 -21.01 8.99 -10.45
N ILE A 7 -20.67 8.58 -11.67
CA ILE A 7 -21.28 9.13 -12.88
C ILE A 7 -22.28 8.14 -13.44
N LYS A 8 -23.45 8.65 -13.82
CA LYS A 8 -24.46 7.79 -14.45
C LYS A 8 -23.98 7.25 -15.79
N LEU A 9 -24.14 5.96 -16.05
CA LEU A 9 -23.70 5.33 -17.30
C LEU A 9 -24.33 6.00 -18.54
N GLY A 10 -25.62 6.35 -18.46
CA GLY A 10 -26.31 7.08 -19.54
C GLY A 10 -25.79 8.50 -19.77
N TYR A 11 -25.12 9.11 -18.80
CA TYR A 11 -24.43 10.39 -19.00
C TYR A 11 -23.09 10.18 -19.72
N LEU A 12 -22.33 9.14 -19.34
CA LEU A 12 -21.09 8.76 -20.03
C LEU A 12 -21.31 8.39 -21.49
N GLN A 13 -22.40 7.68 -21.78
CA GLN A 13 -22.74 7.25 -23.14
C GLN A 13 -22.79 8.41 -24.15
N LYS A 14 -23.11 9.63 -23.71
CA LYS A 14 -23.14 10.85 -24.56
C LYS A 14 -21.78 11.24 -25.13
N TYR A 15 -20.70 10.78 -24.50
CA TYR A 15 -19.33 11.05 -24.92
C TYR A 15 -18.75 9.92 -25.80
N MET A 16 -19.41 8.77 -25.88
CA MET A 16 -18.98 7.63 -26.70
C MET A 16 -20.12 7.17 -27.63
N ASN A 17 -20.61 8.06 -28.49
CA ASN A 17 -21.86 7.84 -29.22
C ASN A 17 -21.84 6.68 -30.23
N SER A 18 -20.67 6.31 -30.76
CA SER A 18 -20.54 5.15 -31.68
C SER A 18 -20.21 3.83 -30.98
N PHE A 19 -20.03 3.85 -29.66
CA PHE A 19 -19.59 2.70 -28.87
C PHE A 19 -20.56 2.43 -27.71
N ASP A 20 -21.28 1.29 -27.78
CA ASP A 20 -22.28 0.93 -26.78
C ASP A 20 -21.60 0.45 -25.48
N LEU A 21 -21.52 1.37 -24.50
CA LEU A 21 -20.90 1.10 -23.21
C LEU A 21 -21.66 0.02 -22.44
N SER A 22 -22.98 -0.03 -22.57
CA SER A 22 -23.79 -1.04 -21.88
C SER A 22 -23.49 -2.43 -22.43
N SER A 23 -23.38 -2.57 -23.75
CA SER A 23 -22.99 -3.84 -24.38
C SER A 23 -21.59 -4.28 -23.97
N VAL A 24 -20.64 -3.35 -23.86
CA VAL A 24 -19.26 -3.65 -23.44
C VAL A 24 -19.23 -4.16 -22.00
N ILE A 25 -19.89 -3.46 -21.08
CA ILE A 25 -20.00 -3.86 -19.67
C ILE A 25 -20.63 -5.26 -19.56
N GLN A 26 -21.70 -5.53 -20.32
CA GLN A 26 -22.34 -6.84 -20.37
C GLN A 26 -21.40 -7.93 -20.91
N LYS A 27 -20.64 -7.66 -21.97
CA LYS A 27 -19.65 -8.61 -22.53
C LYS A 27 -18.52 -8.91 -21.56
N LEU A 28 -18.20 -7.99 -20.66
CA LEU A 28 -17.24 -8.20 -19.58
C LEU A 28 -17.82 -9.02 -18.41
N GLY A 29 -19.11 -9.39 -18.46
CA GLY A 29 -19.80 -10.18 -17.44
C GLY A 29 -20.53 -9.34 -16.39
N TYR A 30 -20.38 -8.02 -16.43
CA TYR A 30 -21.00 -7.11 -15.48
C TYR A 30 -22.43 -6.75 -15.92
N LYS A 31 -23.29 -6.47 -14.95
CA LYS A 31 -24.56 -5.79 -15.19
C LYS A 31 -24.27 -4.31 -15.44
N PRO A 32 -24.89 -3.67 -16.44
CA PRO A 32 -24.77 -2.23 -16.61
C PRO A 32 -25.49 -1.56 -15.44
N ASP A 33 -24.72 -1.18 -14.42
CA ASP A 33 -25.25 -0.40 -13.31
C ASP A 33 -25.50 1.04 -13.74
N ASN A 34 -26.44 1.68 -13.06
CA ASN A 34 -26.81 3.06 -13.37
C ASN A 34 -25.66 4.03 -13.12
N GLU A 35 -24.67 3.69 -12.30
CA GLU A 35 -23.54 4.53 -11.90
C GLU A 35 -22.22 3.75 -12.02
N VAL A 36 -21.17 4.43 -12.44
CA VAL A 36 -19.79 3.93 -12.48
C VAL A 36 -18.85 5.00 -11.92
N VAL A 37 -17.68 4.59 -11.45
CA VAL A 37 -16.61 5.51 -11.02
C VAL A 37 -15.67 5.74 -12.20
N ILE A 38 -15.33 7.00 -12.47
CA ILE A 38 -14.37 7.39 -13.51
C ILE A 38 -13.31 8.29 -12.87
N ASN A 39 -12.08 7.77 -12.78
CA ASN A 39 -10.98 8.49 -12.14
C ASN A 39 -10.52 9.70 -12.97
N GLU A 40 -10.50 9.55 -14.30
CA GLU A 40 -9.99 10.56 -15.25
C GLU A 40 -11.08 10.96 -16.25
N PHE A 41 -12.07 11.73 -15.80
CA PHE A 41 -13.26 12.04 -16.61
C PHE A 41 -12.95 12.86 -17.87
N GLU A 42 -11.99 13.79 -17.80
CA GLU A 42 -11.55 14.54 -18.98
C GLU A 42 -10.87 13.64 -20.01
N MET A 43 -10.03 12.70 -19.56
CA MET A 43 -9.43 11.69 -20.44
C MET A 43 -10.51 10.82 -21.09
N PHE A 44 -11.50 10.35 -20.34
CA PHE A 44 -12.62 9.58 -20.87
C PHE A 44 -13.34 10.32 -22.01
N LYS A 45 -13.63 11.61 -21.82
CA LYS A 45 -14.24 12.44 -22.87
C LYS A 45 -13.34 12.59 -24.09
N ALA A 46 -12.04 12.76 -23.89
CA ALA A 46 -11.08 12.86 -24.98
C ALA A 46 -11.01 11.55 -25.80
N LEU A 47 -11.00 10.39 -25.14
CA LEU A 47 -11.08 9.08 -25.81
C LEU A 47 -12.35 8.96 -26.66
N GLY A 48 -13.47 9.50 -26.16
CA GLY A 48 -14.74 9.51 -26.89
C GLY A 48 -14.66 10.10 -28.30
N ASN A 49 -13.76 11.07 -28.54
CA ASN A 49 -13.54 11.65 -29.86
C ASN A 49 -12.91 10.68 -30.87
N LEU A 50 -12.24 9.62 -30.41
CA LEU A 50 -11.71 8.56 -31.25
C LEU A 50 -12.81 7.56 -31.63
N PHE A 51 -13.79 7.33 -30.74
CA PHE A 51 -14.96 6.49 -31.01
C PHE A 51 -16.05 7.29 -31.75
N ASP A 52 -15.72 7.87 -32.90
CA ASP A 52 -16.62 8.63 -33.77
C ASP A 52 -17.03 7.88 -35.06
N GLY A 53 -16.49 6.68 -35.25
CA GLY A 53 -16.67 5.85 -36.45
C GLY A 53 -15.64 6.12 -37.57
N ASN A 54 -15.02 7.30 -37.60
CA ASN A 54 -13.98 7.64 -38.59
C ASN A 54 -12.64 6.99 -38.26
N HIS A 55 -12.35 6.77 -36.97
CA HIS A 55 -11.09 6.16 -36.52
C HIS A 55 -11.20 4.64 -36.28
N THR A 56 -12.21 3.98 -36.88
CA THR A 56 -12.49 2.57 -36.61
C THR A 56 -11.30 1.66 -36.97
N GLU A 57 -10.61 1.94 -38.09
CA GLU A 57 -9.49 1.11 -38.53
C GLU A 57 -8.24 1.34 -37.67
N GLU A 58 -8.00 2.58 -37.22
CA GLU A 58 -6.94 2.93 -36.27
C GLU A 58 -7.17 2.25 -34.91
N ILE A 59 -8.40 2.26 -34.41
CA ILE A 59 -8.77 1.59 -33.16
C ILE A 59 -8.57 0.08 -33.28
N LYS A 60 -9.00 -0.54 -34.39
CA LYS A 60 -8.75 -1.98 -34.64
C LYS A 60 -7.27 -2.28 -34.69
N THR A 61 -6.48 -1.47 -35.40
CA THR A 61 -5.02 -1.64 -35.50
C THR A 61 -4.38 -1.54 -34.12
N TYR A 62 -4.81 -0.60 -33.29
CA TYR A 62 -4.33 -0.46 -31.92
C TYR A 62 -4.74 -1.66 -31.04
N ALA A 63 -5.97 -2.16 -31.17
CA ALA A 63 -6.44 -3.33 -30.43
C ALA A 63 -5.70 -4.62 -30.86
N GLU A 64 -5.44 -4.80 -32.15
CA GLU A 64 -4.64 -5.91 -32.68
C GLU A 64 -3.19 -5.85 -32.18
N PHE A 65 -2.58 -4.66 -32.20
CA PHE A 65 -1.26 -4.46 -31.60
C PHE A 65 -1.27 -4.80 -30.10
N GLY A 66 -2.28 -4.34 -29.36
CA GLY A 66 -2.45 -4.64 -27.95
C GLY A 66 -2.54 -6.14 -27.69
N GLU A 67 -3.36 -6.87 -28.44
CA GLU A 67 -3.47 -8.33 -28.31
C GLU A 67 -2.12 -9.03 -28.59
N LEU A 68 -1.41 -8.64 -29.66
CA LEU A 68 -0.09 -9.18 -29.96
C LEU A 68 0.94 -8.87 -28.88
N TYR A 69 0.90 -7.65 -28.33
CA TYR A 69 1.80 -7.22 -27.27
C TYR A 69 1.55 -7.99 -25.98
N TYR A 70 0.31 -8.03 -25.48
CA TYR A 70 -0.05 -8.72 -24.24
C TYR A 70 0.07 -10.24 -24.35
N SER A 71 -0.19 -10.83 -25.52
CA SER A 71 0.00 -12.27 -25.74
C SER A 71 1.46 -12.65 -25.95
N GLY A 72 2.32 -11.74 -26.44
CA GLY A 72 3.70 -12.03 -26.83
C GLY A 72 4.55 -12.67 -25.73
N GLY A 73 4.29 -12.35 -24.46
CA GLY A 73 4.93 -12.98 -23.30
C GLY A 73 4.60 -14.47 -23.10
N PHE A 74 3.55 -14.98 -23.77
CA PHE A 74 3.03 -16.34 -23.62
C PHE A 74 3.09 -17.18 -24.90
N LEU A 75 3.77 -16.69 -25.94
CA LEU A 75 3.92 -17.36 -27.22
C LEU A 75 5.32 -17.98 -27.36
N SER A 76 5.85 -18.07 -28.59
CA SER A 76 7.20 -18.58 -28.84
C SER A 76 8.29 -17.64 -28.33
N GLU A 77 9.49 -18.16 -28.13
CA GLU A 77 10.68 -17.41 -27.69
C GLU A 77 10.93 -16.12 -28.50
N ASP A 78 10.73 -16.14 -29.82
CA ASP A 78 10.90 -14.95 -30.68
C ASP A 78 9.91 -13.82 -30.32
N PHE A 79 8.66 -14.17 -29.99
CA PHE A 79 7.65 -13.22 -29.52
C PHE A 79 7.98 -12.71 -28.12
N THR A 80 8.42 -13.58 -27.22
CA THR A 80 8.83 -13.18 -25.86
C THR A 80 10.00 -12.20 -25.90
N LYS A 81 11.01 -12.45 -26.74
CA LYS A 81 12.14 -11.51 -26.94
C LYS A 81 11.71 -10.18 -27.53
N LEU A 82 10.76 -10.18 -28.48
CA LEU A 82 10.21 -8.95 -29.05
C LEU A 82 9.42 -8.15 -28.02
N TYR A 83 8.61 -8.83 -27.21
CA TYR A 83 7.87 -8.24 -26.10
C TYR A 83 8.83 -7.57 -25.11
N GLN A 84 9.85 -8.29 -24.63
CA GLN A 84 10.87 -7.77 -23.70
C GLN A 84 11.57 -6.54 -24.27
N LYS A 85 12.07 -6.63 -25.51
CA LYS A 85 12.74 -5.51 -26.18
C LYS A 85 11.86 -4.27 -26.30
N TYR A 86 10.57 -4.44 -26.57
CA TYR A 86 9.63 -3.32 -26.65
C TYR A 86 9.34 -2.76 -25.26
N SER A 87 9.08 -3.62 -24.27
CA SER A 87 8.87 -3.24 -22.88
C SER A 87 10.04 -2.41 -22.34
N ASP A 88 11.27 -2.88 -22.54
CA ASP A 88 12.51 -2.18 -22.13
C ASP A 88 12.66 -0.80 -22.78
N TYR A 89 12.13 -0.62 -23.99
CA TYR A 89 12.17 0.65 -24.70
C TYR A 89 11.10 1.64 -24.21
N THR A 90 9.92 1.12 -23.83
CA THR A 90 8.78 1.96 -23.43
C THR A 90 8.71 2.24 -21.93
N ASP A 91 9.29 1.37 -21.11
CA ASP A 91 9.25 1.52 -19.66
C ASP A 91 10.30 2.53 -19.20
N ALA A 92 9.84 3.68 -18.70
CA ALA A 92 10.72 4.71 -18.14
C ALA A 92 11.47 4.24 -16.88
N SER A 93 11.14 3.07 -16.31
CA SER A 93 11.88 2.43 -15.22
C SER A 93 13.23 1.82 -15.66
N SER A 94 13.49 1.75 -16.98
CA SER A 94 14.68 1.16 -17.61
C SER A 94 16.03 1.83 -17.25
N TYR A 95 16.04 2.86 -16.40
CA TYR A 95 17.27 3.46 -15.86
C TYR A 95 17.92 2.63 -14.74
N VAL A 96 17.21 1.63 -14.20
CA VAL A 96 17.81 0.60 -13.33
C VAL A 96 18.24 -0.57 -14.21
N PRO A 97 19.53 -0.97 -14.20
CA PRO A 97 19.96 -2.17 -14.92
C PRO A 97 19.15 -3.38 -14.45
N GLN A 98 18.32 -3.95 -15.33
CA GLN A 98 17.65 -5.20 -15.02
C GLN A 98 18.69 -6.33 -15.02
N LYS A 99 18.56 -7.25 -14.07
CA LYS A 99 19.36 -8.48 -14.05
C LYS A 99 18.90 -9.34 -15.22
N ASP A 100 19.83 -10.02 -15.90
CA ASP A 100 19.47 -11.05 -16.87
C ASP A 100 18.57 -12.09 -16.20
N GLU A 101 17.29 -12.12 -16.59
CA GLU A 101 16.32 -13.07 -16.07
C GLU A 101 16.51 -14.45 -16.71
N THR A 102 16.54 -15.48 -15.87
CA THR A 102 16.53 -16.85 -16.36
C THR A 102 15.10 -17.29 -16.71
N ALA A 103 14.96 -18.36 -17.48
CA ALA A 103 13.65 -18.96 -17.73
C ALA A 103 12.94 -19.39 -16.43
N ALA A 104 13.70 -19.76 -15.39
CA ALA A 104 13.15 -20.11 -14.08
C ALA A 104 12.61 -18.87 -13.34
N ASP A 105 13.30 -17.73 -13.44
CA ASP A 105 12.82 -16.46 -12.86
C ASP A 105 11.51 -16.02 -13.52
N PHE A 106 11.43 -16.12 -14.85
CA PHE A 106 10.21 -15.81 -15.61
C PHE A 106 9.05 -16.75 -15.24
N ALA A 107 9.31 -18.05 -15.15
CA ALA A 107 8.31 -19.04 -14.75
C ALA A 107 7.81 -18.78 -13.32
N LEU A 108 8.70 -18.45 -12.39
CA LEU A 108 8.32 -18.08 -11.02
C LEU A 108 7.43 -16.84 -11.02
N LYS A 109 7.84 -15.75 -11.69
CA LYS A 109 7.06 -14.50 -11.75
C LYS A 109 5.66 -14.71 -12.33
N THR A 110 5.56 -15.46 -13.43
CA THR A 110 4.26 -15.78 -14.05
C THR A 110 3.41 -16.62 -13.10
N THR A 111 3.99 -17.64 -12.47
CA THR A 111 3.26 -18.51 -11.55
C THR A 111 2.72 -17.72 -10.36
N LEU A 112 3.55 -16.82 -9.79
CA LEU A 112 3.11 -15.91 -8.73
C LEU A 112 2.06 -14.91 -9.23
N MET A 113 2.09 -14.47 -10.49
CA MET A 113 1.11 -13.49 -11.00
C MET A 113 -0.27 -14.09 -11.31
N TYR A 114 -0.32 -15.31 -11.84
CA TYR A 114 -1.56 -15.89 -12.38
C TYR A 114 -2.11 -17.08 -11.58
N VAL A 115 -1.27 -17.71 -10.77
CA VAL A 115 -1.62 -18.90 -9.97
C VAL A 115 -1.37 -18.62 -8.48
N ASP A 116 -1.45 -17.34 -8.12
CA ASP A 116 -1.13 -16.78 -6.80
C ASP A 116 -1.92 -17.44 -5.67
N GLY A 117 -3.21 -17.71 -5.88
CA GLY A 117 -4.09 -18.31 -4.88
C GLY A 117 -3.62 -19.68 -4.40
N TYR A 118 -3.22 -20.55 -5.33
CA TYR A 118 -2.73 -21.90 -4.99
C TYR A 118 -1.34 -21.85 -4.35
N VAL A 119 -0.43 -21.03 -4.89
CA VAL A 119 0.91 -20.88 -4.34
C VAL A 119 0.86 -20.24 -2.95
N GLY A 120 0.01 -19.23 -2.76
CA GLY A 120 -0.23 -18.57 -1.49
C GLY A 120 -0.79 -19.53 -0.44
N ALA A 121 -1.73 -20.41 -0.82
CA ALA A 121 -2.24 -21.43 0.09
C ALA A 121 -1.12 -22.38 0.57
N LEU A 122 -0.25 -22.84 -0.35
CA LEU A 122 0.91 -23.67 -0.01
C LEU A 122 1.94 -22.92 0.84
N TYR A 123 2.14 -21.62 0.57
CA TYR A 123 3.05 -20.79 1.34
C TYR A 123 2.57 -20.65 2.78
N CYS A 124 1.29 -20.29 2.99
CA CYS A 124 0.71 -20.17 4.32
C CYS A 124 0.76 -21.49 5.09
N ASP A 125 0.36 -22.61 4.48
CA ASP A 125 0.40 -23.93 5.14
C ASP A 125 1.80 -24.29 5.65
N LYS A 126 2.84 -23.82 4.96
CA LYS A 126 4.24 -24.15 5.30
C LYS A 126 4.91 -23.14 6.23
N PHE A 127 4.60 -21.86 6.11
CA PHE A 127 5.39 -20.77 6.69
C PHE A 127 4.59 -19.85 7.63
N PHE A 128 3.28 -20.04 7.78
CA PHE A 128 2.48 -19.14 8.59
C PHE A 128 1.39 -19.88 9.39
N THR A 129 1.43 -19.73 10.71
CA THR A 129 0.55 -20.46 11.63
C THR A 129 -0.67 -19.64 12.07
N ALA A 130 -1.69 -20.34 12.56
CA ALA A 130 -2.87 -19.69 13.13
C ALA A 130 -2.54 -18.90 14.41
N GLU A 131 -1.58 -19.38 15.20
CA GLU A 131 -1.06 -18.71 16.39
C GLU A 131 -0.37 -17.38 16.04
N GLU A 132 0.49 -17.36 15.01
CA GLU A 132 1.14 -16.12 14.54
C GLU A 132 0.10 -15.12 14.02
N ARG A 133 -0.89 -15.60 13.24
CA ARG A 133 -2.02 -14.75 12.80
C ARG A 133 -2.74 -14.12 13.98
N LYS A 134 -3.01 -14.90 15.04
CA LYS A 134 -3.68 -14.41 16.24
C LYS A 134 -2.84 -13.37 16.98
N GLU A 135 -1.54 -13.62 17.17
CA GLU A 135 -0.63 -12.66 17.83
C GLU A 135 -0.61 -11.31 17.10
N VAL A 136 -0.51 -11.34 15.77
CA VAL A 136 -0.49 -10.13 14.95
C VAL A 136 -1.83 -9.38 15.01
N ILE A 137 -2.97 -10.08 14.97
CA ILE A 137 -4.30 -9.46 15.16
C ILE A 137 -4.40 -8.77 16.53
N GLU A 138 -3.94 -9.43 17.61
CA GLU A 138 -3.93 -8.83 18.94
C GLU A 138 -3.04 -7.59 19.01
N LEU A 139 -1.92 -7.57 18.28
CA LEU A 139 -1.04 -6.40 18.19
C LEU A 139 -1.72 -5.24 17.44
N VAL A 140 -2.44 -5.52 16.35
CA VAL A 140 -3.26 -4.51 15.64
C VAL A 140 -4.29 -3.89 16.58
N ASP A 141 -5.04 -4.71 17.32
CA ASP A 141 -6.06 -4.22 18.25
C ASP A 141 -5.47 -3.37 19.39
N LYS A 142 -4.36 -3.81 20.00
CA LYS A 142 -3.63 -3.01 21.00
C LYS A 142 -3.18 -1.67 20.43
N THR A 143 -2.73 -1.65 19.19
CA THR A 143 -2.24 -0.43 18.54
C THR A 143 -3.38 0.55 18.27
N LYS A 144 -4.54 0.06 17.80
CA LYS A 144 -5.77 0.85 17.67
C LYS A 144 -6.16 1.48 19.01
N ASP A 145 -6.08 0.73 20.10
CA ASP A 145 -6.40 1.24 21.44
C ASP A 145 -5.43 2.33 21.91
N ILE A 146 -4.12 2.18 21.66
CA ILE A 146 -3.13 3.22 21.95
C ILE A 146 -3.43 4.50 21.17
N ILE A 147 -3.71 4.40 19.87
CA ILE A 147 -4.02 5.55 19.03
C ILE A 147 -5.29 6.26 19.52
N LYS A 148 -6.36 5.51 19.84
CA LYS A 148 -7.60 6.08 20.41
C LYS A 148 -7.35 6.78 21.75
N ASN A 149 -6.52 6.18 22.61
CA ASN A 149 -6.17 6.79 23.89
C ASN A 149 -5.41 8.11 23.69
N LYS A 150 -4.42 8.14 22.80
CA LYS A 150 -3.68 9.37 22.46
C LYS A 150 -4.59 10.44 21.85
N LEU A 151 -5.46 10.04 20.91
CA LEU A 151 -6.45 10.92 20.31
C LEU A 151 -7.38 11.55 21.36
N SER A 152 -7.85 10.76 22.34
CA SER A 152 -8.72 11.25 23.42
C SER A 152 -8.06 12.35 24.26
N GLN A 153 -6.74 12.27 24.43
CA GLN A 153 -5.92 13.20 25.21
C GLN A 153 -5.52 14.47 24.44
N SER A 154 -5.75 14.51 23.12
CA SER A 154 -5.45 15.69 22.31
C SER A 154 -6.22 16.91 22.83
N THR A 155 -5.52 18.02 23.02
CA THR A 155 -6.13 19.29 23.45
C THR A 155 -6.51 20.19 22.27
N LYS A 156 -6.12 19.79 21.06
CA LYS A 156 -6.31 20.55 19.81
C LYS A 156 -7.62 20.22 19.10
N LEU A 157 -8.18 19.05 19.37
CA LEU A 157 -9.40 18.55 18.73
C LEU A 157 -10.58 18.60 19.70
N SER A 158 -11.75 18.92 19.18
CA SER A 158 -13.02 18.85 19.88
C SER A 158 -13.46 17.41 20.10
N GLU A 159 -14.33 17.21 21.10
CA GLU A 159 -14.87 15.90 21.43
C GLU A 159 -15.67 15.25 20.29
N ASP A 160 -16.29 16.06 19.43
CA ASP A 160 -17.05 15.55 18.29
C ASP A 160 -16.14 15.02 17.18
N VAL A 161 -15.05 15.73 16.88
CA VAL A 161 -14.01 15.25 15.95
C VAL A 161 -13.35 13.98 16.50
N LYS A 162 -12.95 13.98 17.78
CA LYS A 162 -12.37 12.79 18.42
C LYS A 162 -13.28 11.56 18.32
N LYS A 163 -14.58 11.70 18.56
CA LYS A 163 -15.55 10.61 18.43
C LYS A 163 -15.68 10.13 16.99
N ALA A 164 -15.72 11.04 16.02
CA ALA A 164 -15.83 10.68 14.61
C ALA A 164 -14.61 9.89 14.12
N VAL A 165 -13.40 10.36 14.44
CA VAL A 165 -12.14 9.68 14.11
C VAL A 165 -12.01 8.35 14.87
N THR A 166 -12.39 8.31 16.15
CA THR A 166 -12.42 7.05 16.93
C THR A 166 -13.33 6.01 16.29
N LYS A 167 -14.53 6.41 15.84
CA LYS A 167 -15.45 5.51 15.14
C LYS A 167 -14.85 4.95 13.86
N LYS A 168 -14.08 5.75 13.12
CA LYS A 168 -13.35 5.29 11.93
C LYS A 168 -12.35 4.19 12.29
N ILE A 169 -11.51 4.45 13.29
CA ILE A 169 -10.52 3.47 13.80
C ILE A 169 -11.22 2.19 14.28
N ASP A 170 -12.30 2.30 15.05
CA ASP A 170 -13.04 1.12 15.55
C ASP A 170 -13.61 0.26 14.41
N SER A 171 -14.08 0.90 13.33
CA SER A 171 -14.63 0.23 12.16
C SER A 171 -13.57 -0.32 11.18
N MET A 172 -12.28 -0.09 11.45
CA MET A 172 -11.19 -0.57 10.60
C MET A 172 -11.21 -2.10 10.52
N LYS A 173 -11.24 -2.61 9.29
CA LYS A 173 -11.16 -4.04 8.98
C LYS A 173 -9.70 -4.51 9.03
N ILE A 174 -9.48 -5.73 9.49
CA ILE A 174 -8.14 -6.28 9.72
C ILE A 174 -7.99 -7.54 8.88
N VAL A 175 -6.98 -7.58 8.02
CA VAL A 175 -6.63 -8.78 7.23
C VAL A 175 -5.16 -9.12 7.47
N VAL A 176 -4.91 -10.31 8.04
CA VAL A 176 -3.58 -10.79 8.41
C VAL A 176 -3.31 -12.15 7.78
N GLY A 177 -2.16 -12.29 7.14
CA GLY A 177 -1.65 -13.47 6.46
C GLY A 177 -2.27 -13.68 5.09
N TYR A 178 -3.56 -14.02 5.09
CA TYR A 178 -4.29 -14.46 3.90
C TYR A 178 -5.81 -14.20 4.03
N SER A 179 -6.49 -14.15 2.88
CA SER A 179 -7.95 -14.25 2.78
C SER A 179 -8.38 -15.69 3.02
N ASP A 180 -9.52 -15.92 3.67
CA ASP A 180 -9.98 -17.27 4.03
C ASP A 180 -10.20 -18.20 2.81
N ASP A 181 -10.38 -17.66 1.60
CA ASP A 181 -10.51 -18.42 0.36
C ASP A 181 -9.58 -17.87 -0.74
N LEU A 182 -8.35 -18.36 -0.76
CA LEU A 182 -7.30 -17.93 -1.71
C LEU A 182 -7.51 -18.46 -3.13
N THR A 183 -8.20 -19.59 -3.30
CA THR A 183 -8.28 -20.27 -4.61
C THR A 183 -9.52 -19.88 -5.40
N LYS A 184 -10.52 -19.26 -4.76
CA LYS A 184 -11.82 -18.92 -5.34
C LYS A 184 -11.77 -18.24 -6.70
N VAL A 185 -10.82 -17.34 -6.89
CA VAL A 185 -10.62 -16.59 -8.14
C VAL A 185 -10.31 -17.54 -9.31
N LEU A 186 -9.67 -18.68 -9.01
CA LEU A 186 -9.18 -19.67 -9.96
C LEU A 186 -10.09 -20.90 -10.06
N ASP A 187 -11.14 -21.03 -9.25
CA ASP A 187 -12.04 -22.20 -9.21
C ASP A 187 -12.67 -22.54 -10.57
N SER A 188 -12.89 -21.53 -11.41
CA SER A 188 -13.48 -21.69 -12.75
C SER A 188 -12.45 -21.74 -13.89
N SER A 189 -11.16 -21.65 -13.57
CA SER A 189 -10.08 -21.75 -14.55
C SER A 189 -9.80 -23.21 -14.91
N VAL A 190 -9.31 -23.42 -16.13
CA VAL A 190 -8.70 -24.68 -16.55
C VAL A 190 -7.19 -24.49 -16.51
N ILE A 191 -6.53 -25.27 -15.68
CA ILE A 191 -5.08 -25.34 -15.59
C ILE A 191 -4.68 -26.78 -15.88
N ALA A 192 -4.26 -27.04 -17.11
CA ALA A 192 -3.94 -28.38 -17.60
C ALA A 192 -2.48 -28.47 -18.08
N ASN A 193 -2.01 -29.70 -18.25
CA ASN A 193 -0.68 -29.93 -18.80
C ASN A 193 -0.60 -29.47 -20.27
N THR A 194 0.63 -29.31 -20.78
CA THR A 194 0.88 -28.78 -22.13
C THR A 194 0.49 -29.73 -23.27
N GLU A 195 0.10 -30.97 -22.98
CA GLU A 195 -0.42 -31.91 -23.99
C GLU A 195 -1.90 -31.66 -24.30
N GLU A 196 -2.65 -31.12 -23.33
CA GLU A 196 -4.08 -30.81 -23.46
C GLU A 196 -4.35 -29.33 -23.75
N TYR A 197 -3.54 -28.43 -23.19
CA TYR A 197 -3.69 -26.98 -23.32
C TYR A 197 -2.33 -26.33 -23.61
N SER A 198 -2.26 -25.45 -24.61
CA SER A 198 -1.09 -24.59 -24.78
C SER A 198 -0.92 -23.65 -23.58
N TYR A 199 0.30 -23.12 -23.44
CA TYR A 199 0.58 -22.14 -22.39
C TYR A 199 -0.33 -20.89 -22.49
N TYR A 200 -0.56 -20.38 -23.70
CA TYR A 200 -1.50 -19.30 -23.94
C TYR A 200 -2.93 -19.66 -23.52
N GLU A 201 -3.44 -20.84 -23.88
CA GLU A 201 -4.80 -21.26 -23.51
C GLU A 201 -5.00 -21.37 -21.98
N ASN A 202 -3.98 -21.86 -21.26
CA ASN A 202 -3.99 -21.88 -19.79
C ASN A 202 -4.08 -20.46 -19.22
N ILE A 203 -3.21 -19.53 -19.67
CA ILE A 203 -3.23 -18.13 -19.22
C ILE A 203 -4.56 -17.44 -19.56
N SER A 204 -5.07 -17.64 -20.78
CA SER A 204 -6.38 -17.11 -21.18
C SER A 204 -7.50 -17.64 -20.28
N SER A 205 -7.50 -18.93 -19.94
CA SER A 205 -8.50 -19.53 -19.04
C SER A 205 -8.46 -18.91 -17.64
N ILE A 206 -7.26 -18.71 -17.09
CA ILE A 206 -7.06 -18.05 -15.79
C ILE A 206 -7.60 -16.61 -15.82
N LEU A 207 -7.23 -15.82 -16.84
CA LEU A 207 -7.68 -14.44 -16.98
C LEU A 207 -9.21 -14.34 -17.15
N SER A 208 -9.82 -15.28 -17.87
CA SER A 208 -11.28 -15.37 -18.00
C SER A 208 -11.95 -15.70 -16.67
N ALA A 209 -11.41 -16.64 -15.89
CA ALA A 209 -11.91 -16.99 -14.56
C ALA A 209 -11.85 -15.81 -13.59
N SER A 210 -10.71 -15.11 -13.54
CA SER A 210 -10.54 -13.90 -12.72
C SER A 210 -11.55 -12.80 -13.08
N ARG A 211 -11.74 -12.53 -14.38
CA ARG A 211 -12.75 -11.58 -14.85
C ARG A 211 -14.17 -11.97 -14.44
N ALA A 212 -14.53 -13.25 -14.61
CA ALA A 212 -15.84 -13.76 -14.24
C ALA A 212 -16.08 -13.68 -12.72
N TYR A 213 -15.06 -14.01 -11.92
CA TYR A 213 -15.11 -13.88 -10.47
C TYR A 213 -15.35 -12.42 -10.05
N ASN A 214 -14.55 -11.48 -10.56
CA ASN A 214 -14.70 -10.04 -10.28
C ASN A 214 -16.08 -9.51 -10.68
N ALA A 215 -16.60 -9.90 -11.85
CA ALA A 215 -17.96 -9.56 -12.26
C ALA A 215 -19.02 -10.14 -11.32
N SER A 216 -18.79 -11.33 -10.77
CA SER A 216 -19.69 -11.96 -9.80
C SER A 216 -19.77 -11.21 -8.47
N LEU A 217 -18.79 -10.35 -8.15
CA LEU A 217 -18.77 -9.54 -6.94
C LEU A 217 -19.67 -8.29 -7.05
N GLN A 218 -20.09 -7.91 -8.26
CA GLN A 218 -20.92 -6.72 -8.46
C GLN A 218 -22.23 -6.78 -7.66
N GLY A 219 -22.49 -5.71 -6.92
CA GLY A 219 -23.69 -5.56 -6.09
C GLY A 219 -23.67 -6.37 -4.79
N LYS A 220 -22.57 -7.08 -4.49
CA LYS A 220 -22.36 -7.72 -3.19
C LYS A 220 -21.67 -6.74 -2.22
N PRO A 221 -21.88 -6.88 -0.90
CA PRO A 221 -21.08 -6.16 0.09
C PRO A 221 -19.60 -6.46 -0.09
N THR A 222 -18.75 -5.46 0.14
CA THR A 222 -17.31 -5.66 0.16
C THR A 222 -16.88 -6.26 1.50
N ASP A 223 -16.50 -7.53 1.48
CA ASP A 223 -15.86 -8.19 2.62
C ASP A 223 -14.41 -7.72 2.77
N ALA A 224 -13.84 -7.88 3.97
CA ALA A 224 -12.41 -7.67 4.17
C ALA A 224 -11.66 -8.80 3.47
N GLN A 225 -10.74 -8.47 2.57
CA GLN A 225 -9.90 -9.44 1.88
C GLN A 225 -8.51 -8.87 1.70
N LEU A 226 -7.53 -9.76 1.55
CA LEU A 226 -6.17 -9.38 1.20
C LEU A 226 -6.19 -8.89 -0.26
N LEU A 227 -5.73 -7.66 -0.48
CA LEU A 227 -5.72 -7.00 -1.79
C LEU A 227 -4.38 -7.10 -2.52
N VAL A 228 -3.40 -7.73 -1.87
CA VAL A 228 -2.05 -7.99 -2.38
C VAL A 228 -1.74 -9.47 -2.34
N GLY A 229 -0.63 -9.87 -2.97
CA GLY A 229 -0.15 -11.25 -2.91
C GLY A 229 0.18 -11.66 -1.48
N VAL A 230 -0.09 -12.92 -1.14
CA VAL A 230 0.20 -13.50 0.20
C VAL A 230 1.67 -13.37 0.60
N TYR A 231 2.57 -13.44 -0.38
CA TYR A 231 4.02 -13.39 -0.21
C TYR A 231 4.59 -11.96 -0.30
N ASP A 232 3.74 -10.94 -0.39
CA ASP A 232 4.19 -9.55 -0.35
C ASP A 232 4.88 -9.25 0.99
N THR A 233 5.99 -8.54 0.93
CA THR A 233 6.86 -8.23 2.08
C THR A 233 6.63 -6.82 2.62
N SER A 234 5.53 -6.17 2.23
CA SER A 234 5.05 -4.90 2.77
C SER A 234 3.71 -5.08 3.50
N ALA A 235 3.26 -4.03 4.19
CA ALA A 235 1.91 -3.91 4.72
C ALA A 235 1.23 -2.68 4.09
N PHE A 236 -0.09 -2.61 4.20
CA PHE A 236 -0.87 -1.59 3.52
C PHE A 236 -2.11 -1.18 4.31
N TYR A 237 -2.39 0.11 4.35
CA TYR A 237 -3.71 0.66 4.65
C TYR A 237 -4.43 1.08 3.36
N TYR A 238 -5.67 0.64 3.20
CA TYR A 238 -6.52 1.01 2.08
C TYR A 238 -7.67 1.91 2.56
N PRO A 239 -7.59 3.24 2.34
CA PRO A 239 -8.56 4.21 2.83
C PRO A 239 -10.01 3.92 2.43
N TYR A 240 -10.24 3.57 1.15
CA TYR A 240 -11.58 3.35 0.61
C TYR A 240 -12.33 2.19 1.25
N LEU A 241 -11.59 1.20 1.76
CA LEU A 241 -12.15 0.05 2.44
C LEU A 241 -12.00 0.14 3.96
N ASN A 242 -11.31 1.17 4.45
CA ASN A 242 -10.87 1.34 5.82
C ASN A 242 -10.30 0.02 6.37
N THR A 243 -9.31 -0.55 5.68
CA THR A 243 -8.74 -1.84 6.01
C THR A 243 -7.23 -1.79 6.07
N ILE A 244 -6.67 -2.50 7.04
CA ILE A 244 -5.24 -2.83 7.09
C ILE A 244 -5.02 -4.23 6.50
N ASN A 245 -3.98 -4.40 5.70
CA ASN A 245 -3.60 -5.63 5.02
C ASN A 245 -2.14 -5.95 5.38
N ILE A 246 -1.94 -7.06 6.08
CA ILE A 246 -0.62 -7.54 6.53
C ILE A 246 -0.46 -8.95 5.96
N PRO A 247 0.17 -9.12 4.78
CA PRO A 247 0.36 -10.40 4.12
C PRO A 247 1.21 -11.36 4.97
N ALA A 248 1.18 -12.66 4.66
CA ALA A 248 2.05 -13.62 5.34
C ALA A 248 3.53 -13.39 5.04
N GLY A 249 3.87 -12.85 3.87
CA GLY A 249 5.25 -12.62 3.44
C GLY A 249 6.04 -11.68 4.35
N ILE A 250 5.44 -10.57 4.79
CA ILE A 250 6.08 -9.64 5.74
C ILE A 250 6.20 -10.24 7.15
N LEU A 251 5.40 -11.25 7.48
CA LEU A 251 5.42 -11.94 8.78
C LEU A 251 6.50 -13.03 8.80
N SER A 252 7.71 -12.67 8.37
CA SER A 252 8.88 -13.52 8.36
C SER A 252 10.13 -12.75 8.78
N GLU A 253 11.22 -13.45 9.11
CA GLU A 253 12.48 -12.81 9.46
C GLU A 253 13.02 -11.98 8.27
N PRO A 254 13.58 -10.78 8.51
CA PRO A 254 13.92 -10.19 9.81
C PRO A 254 12.81 -9.38 10.51
N ILE A 255 11.62 -9.29 9.93
CA ILE A 255 10.54 -8.41 10.41
C ILE A 255 9.72 -9.05 11.51
N TYR A 256 9.53 -10.37 11.45
CA TYR A 256 8.77 -11.11 12.46
C TYR A 256 9.38 -12.48 12.71
N SER A 257 9.41 -12.86 13.99
CA SER A 257 9.64 -14.22 14.44
C SER A 257 8.88 -14.41 15.74
N SER A 258 8.30 -15.59 15.93
CA SER A 258 7.63 -15.93 17.19
C SER A 258 8.61 -15.90 18.39
N ASP A 259 9.91 -16.12 18.13
CA ASP A 259 10.99 -16.10 19.10
C ASP A 259 11.52 -14.69 19.45
N PHE A 260 11.09 -13.64 18.74
CA PHE A 260 11.47 -12.27 19.06
C PHE A 260 10.97 -11.85 20.45
N THR A 261 11.79 -11.07 21.16
CA THR A 261 11.34 -10.41 22.40
C THR A 261 10.20 -9.44 22.09
N TYR A 262 9.49 -8.99 23.13
CA TYR A 262 8.41 -8.03 22.94
C TYR A 262 8.93 -6.69 22.39
N GLU A 263 10.10 -6.25 22.87
CA GLU A 263 10.84 -5.09 22.35
C GLU A 263 11.12 -5.22 20.85
N GLN A 264 11.60 -6.39 20.41
CA GLN A 264 11.87 -6.64 18.99
C GLN A 264 10.58 -6.65 18.18
N LYS A 265 9.52 -7.33 18.65
CA LYS A 265 8.22 -7.34 17.95
C LYS A 265 7.68 -5.93 17.79
N LEU A 266 7.75 -5.08 18.82
CA LEU A 266 7.29 -3.69 18.73
C LEU A 266 8.21 -2.81 17.86
N GLY A 267 9.52 -3.05 17.84
CA GLY A 267 10.47 -2.32 17.00
C GLY A 267 10.50 -2.78 15.53
N SER A 268 9.76 -3.83 15.17
CA SER A 268 9.68 -4.38 13.82
C SER A 268 8.23 -4.43 13.32
N VAL A 269 7.58 -5.59 13.35
CA VAL A 269 6.20 -5.74 12.88
C VAL A 269 5.23 -4.78 13.57
N GLY A 270 5.41 -4.48 14.86
CA GLY A 270 4.56 -3.53 15.60
C GLY A 270 4.70 -2.10 15.08
N PHE A 271 5.92 -1.68 14.73
CA PHE A 271 6.16 -0.38 14.10
C PHE A 271 5.41 -0.31 12.77
N ILE A 272 5.53 -1.32 11.93
CA ILE A 272 4.88 -1.36 10.61
C ILE A 272 3.35 -1.36 10.75
N ILE A 273 2.80 -2.16 11.67
CA ILE A 273 1.37 -2.15 11.99
C ILE A 273 0.90 -0.75 12.42
N ALA A 274 1.65 -0.11 13.32
CA ALA A 274 1.29 1.22 13.78
C ALA A 274 1.36 2.25 12.64
N HIS A 275 2.37 2.16 11.79
CA HIS A 275 2.53 2.99 10.60
C HIS A 275 1.30 2.87 9.68
N GLU A 276 0.87 1.65 9.34
CA GLU A 276 -0.34 1.46 8.53
C GLU A 276 -1.61 2.01 9.20
N ILE A 277 -1.76 1.85 10.53
CA ILE A 277 -2.92 2.40 11.23
C ILE A 277 -2.85 3.94 11.27
N MET A 278 -1.66 4.54 11.30
CA MET A 278 -1.50 6.00 11.24
C MET A 278 -2.01 6.58 9.92
N HIS A 279 -1.93 5.85 8.81
CA HIS A 279 -2.57 6.27 7.54
C HIS A 279 -4.09 6.42 7.65
N CYS A 280 -4.74 5.80 8.62
CA CYS A 280 -6.16 6.05 8.88
C CYS A 280 -6.43 7.51 9.30
N ILE A 281 -5.43 8.18 9.85
CA ILE A 281 -5.51 9.51 10.48
C ILE A 281 -4.40 10.47 10.01
N ASP A 282 -3.79 10.21 8.85
CA ASP A 282 -2.91 11.16 8.19
C ASP A 282 -3.70 12.33 7.57
N ALA A 283 -2.99 13.27 6.94
CA ALA A 283 -3.60 14.46 6.33
C ALA A 283 -4.59 14.15 5.21
N ASP A 284 -4.43 13.02 4.52
CA ASP A 284 -5.32 12.60 3.44
C ASP A 284 -6.57 11.87 3.99
N ASN A 285 -6.52 11.32 5.20
CA ASN A 285 -7.53 10.40 5.66
C ASN A 285 -8.29 10.89 6.89
N ILE A 286 -7.72 11.74 7.74
CA ILE A 286 -8.34 12.12 9.01
C ILE A 286 -9.65 12.92 8.86
N PHE A 287 -9.83 13.59 7.73
CA PHE A 287 -11.01 14.41 7.43
C PHE A 287 -12.20 13.61 6.88
N THR A 288 -12.04 12.31 6.65
CA THR A 288 -13.09 11.44 6.10
C THR A 288 -13.47 10.31 7.06
N ASP A 289 -14.72 9.87 7.01
CA ASP A 289 -15.23 8.74 7.76
C ASP A 289 -14.78 7.40 7.13
N SER A 290 -15.20 6.29 7.73
CA SER A 290 -14.85 4.94 7.26
C SER A 290 -15.41 4.57 5.88
N ALA A 291 -16.29 5.41 5.31
CA ALA A 291 -16.84 5.26 3.97
C ALA A 291 -16.24 6.29 2.98
N GLY A 292 -15.18 7.00 3.39
CA GLY A 292 -14.52 8.03 2.58
C GLY A 292 -15.32 9.33 2.46
N LYS A 293 -16.35 9.55 3.28
CA LYS A 293 -17.14 10.80 3.24
C LYS A 293 -16.56 11.84 4.19
N PRO A 294 -16.56 13.14 3.84
CA PRO A 294 -16.11 14.19 4.76
C PRO A 294 -16.83 14.13 6.11
N ILE A 295 -16.07 14.26 7.19
CA ILE A 295 -16.58 14.37 8.56
C ILE A 295 -17.00 15.84 8.79
N GLU A 296 -18.31 16.09 8.81
CA GLU A 296 -18.90 17.44 8.95
C GLU A 296 -18.57 18.13 10.29
N GLN A 297 -18.11 17.37 11.28
CA GLN A 297 -17.76 17.85 12.62
C GLN A 297 -16.46 18.68 12.66
N TRP A 298 -15.60 18.57 11.64
CA TRP A 298 -14.37 19.35 11.57
C TRP A 298 -14.67 20.84 11.40
N LYS A 299 -14.10 21.65 12.30
CA LYS A 299 -14.03 23.10 12.10
C LYS A 299 -12.75 23.47 11.38
N LYS A 300 -12.80 24.56 10.63
CA LYS A 300 -11.65 25.07 9.89
C LYS A 300 -10.42 25.27 10.79
N GLU A 301 -10.61 25.84 11.98
CA GLU A 301 -9.49 26.11 12.89
C GLU A 301 -8.82 24.82 13.41
N GLU A 302 -9.59 23.73 13.55
CA GLU A 302 -9.07 22.42 13.95
C GLU A 302 -8.33 21.74 12.79
N MET A 303 -8.84 21.89 11.56
CA MET A 303 -8.17 21.42 10.35
C MET A 303 -6.86 22.15 10.13
N ASP A 304 -6.87 23.49 10.21
CA ASP A 304 -5.68 24.33 10.06
C ASP A 304 -4.62 23.98 11.12
N ALA A 305 -5.02 23.75 12.38
CA ALA A 305 -4.10 23.34 13.44
C ALA A 305 -3.52 21.92 13.23
N PHE A 306 -4.28 21.00 12.65
CA PHE A 306 -3.77 19.68 12.27
C PHE A 306 -2.74 19.80 11.13
N LEU A 307 -3.06 20.58 10.09
CA LEU A 307 -2.20 20.78 8.93
C LEU A 307 -0.90 21.51 9.31
N GLU A 308 -0.94 22.51 10.19
CA GLU A 308 0.27 23.16 10.74
C GLU A 308 1.19 22.15 11.42
N LYS A 309 0.63 21.19 12.16
CA LYS A 309 1.42 20.13 12.80
C LYS A 309 2.02 19.14 11.80
N TYR A 310 1.29 18.86 10.74
CA TYR A 310 1.76 18.03 9.65
C TYR A 310 2.91 18.73 8.91
N GLU A 311 2.82 20.03 8.65
CA GLU A 311 3.89 20.86 8.07
C GLU A 311 5.16 20.88 8.96
N ASP A 312 5.02 20.91 10.29
CA ASP A 312 6.17 20.79 11.21
C ASP A 312 6.94 19.46 11.01
N ILE A 313 6.21 18.37 10.76
CA ILE A 313 6.80 17.05 10.51
C ILE A 313 7.48 17.02 9.13
N GLU A 314 6.84 17.57 8.10
CA GLU A 314 7.48 17.70 6.78
C GLU A 314 8.80 18.47 6.88
N ALA A 315 8.79 19.61 7.58
CA ALA A 315 9.98 20.43 7.78
C ALA A 315 11.11 19.72 8.54
N LEU A 316 10.81 18.75 9.41
CA LEU A 316 11.82 17.96 10.11
C LEU A 316 12.63 17.07 9.15
N PHE A 317 11.96 16.51 8.14
CA PHE A 317 12.55 15.56 7.20
C PHE A 317 13.10 16.26 5.94
N ASP A 318 12.55 17.41 5.57
CA ASP A 318 12.96 18.13 4.37
C ASP A 318 14.46 18.42 4.34
N GLY A 319 15.08 18.19 3.19
CA GLY A 319 16.51 18.40 2.99
C GLY A 319 17.42 17.43 3.77
N ALA A 320 16.88 16.39 4.41
CA ALA A 320 17.70 15.38 5.07
C ALA A 320 18.58 14.64 4.04
N GLN A 321 19.90 14.70 4.21
CA GLN A 321 20.83 14.10 3.26
C GLN A 321 20.75 12.56 3.28
N ILE A 322 20.46 11.97 2.12
CA ILE A 322 20.43 10.52 1.90
C ILE A 322 21.85 10.03 1.57
N VAL A 323 22.41 10.54 0.49
CA VAL A 323 23.80 10.33 0.03
C VAL A 323 24.35 11.65 -0.55
N ASN A 324 25.62 11.67 -0.95
CA ASN A 324 26.24 12.90 -1.49
C ASN A 324 25.40 13.54 -2.62
N SER A 325 24.95 14.76 -2.36
CA SER A 325 24.09 15.58 -3.22
C SER A 325 22.72 14.98 -3.56
N VAL A 326 22.18 14.10 -2.70
CA VAL A 326 20.82 13.57 -2.78
C VAL A 326 20.16 13.77 -1.41
N TYR A 327 18.97 14.35 -1.41
CA TYR A 327 18.27 14.80 -0.20
C TYR A 327 16.83 14.28 -0.23
N THR A 328 16.25 14.16 0.96
CA THR A 328 14.83 13.87 1.14
C THR A 328 14.02 15.09 0.72
N ASP A 329 12.93 14.86 -0.02
CA ASP A 329 11.93 15.86 -0.40
C ASP A 329 10.66 15.57 0.38
N SER A 330 10.31 16.43 1.34
CA SER A 330 9.13 16.20 2.18
C SER A 330 7.82 16.43 1.43
N SER A 331 7.81 17.15 0.29
CA SER A 331 6.61 17.31 -0.53
C SER A 331 6.16 16.00 -1.19
N ILE A 332 7.08 15.03 -1.26
CA ILE A 332 6.83 13.66 -1.70
C ILE A 332 6.64 12.74 -0.50
N THR A 333 7.43 12.92 0.56
CA THR A 333 7.56 11.94 1.66
C THR A 333 6.84 12.25 2.96
N GLY A 334 6.15 13.39 3.04
CA GLY A 334 5.57 13.91 4.27
C GLY A 334 4.60 12.97 4.98
N MET A 335 3.73 12.29 4.22
CA MET A 335 2.72 11.38 4.78
C MET A 335 3.36 10.16 5.44
N GLU A 336 4.35 9.57 4.78
CA GLU A 336 5.12 8.44 5.30
C GLU A 336 5.92 8.82 6.55
N CYS A 337 6.50 10.02 6.55
CA CYS A 337 7.22 10.54 7.71
C CYS A 337 6.29 10.81 8.90
N TYR A 338 5.06 11.28 8.64
CA TYR A 338 4.01 11.42 9.65
C TYR A 338 3.64 10.05 10.24
N ALA A 339 3.42 9.05 9.40
CA ALA A 339 3.09 7.70 9.83
C ALA A 339 4.22 7.08 10.67
N ASP A 340 5.49 7.27 10.29
CA ASP A 340 6.66 6.81 11.05
C ASP A 340 6.76 7.41 12.46
N ILE A 341 6.61 8.73 12.57
CA ILE A 341 6.63 9.42 13.88
C ILE A 341 5.50 8.90 14.76
N GLY A 342 4.31 8.73 14.19
CA GLY A 342 3.15 8.19 14.92
C GLY A 342 3.37 6.75 15.36
N ALA A 343 3.93 5.93 14.48
CA ALA A 343 4.25 4.53 14.76
C ALA A 343 5.22 4.38 15.91
N ALA A 344 6.35 5.10 15.86
CA ALA A 344 7.35 5.10 16.92
C ALA A 344 6.76 5.53 18.27
N ASP A 345 5.93 6.59 18.29
CA ASP A 345 5.31 7.06 19.52
C ASP A 345 4.30 6.07 20.09
N CYS A 346 3.49 5.44 19.23
CA CYS A 346 2.53 4.41 19.63
C CYS A 346 3.24 3.19 20.19
N MET A 347 4.27 2.68 19.51
CA MET A 347 5.01 1.51 19.95
C MET A 347 5.82 1.77 21.22
N LEU A 348 6.42 2.95 21.35
CA LEU A 348 7.12 3.33 22.59
C LEU A 348 6.16 3.40 23.79
N THR A 349 4.93 3.89 23.58
CA THR A 349 3.89 3.93 24.61
C THR A 349 3.41 2.53 24.97
N LEU A 350 3.13 1.69 23.96
CA LEU A 350 2.71 0.31 24.19
C LEU A 350 3.78 -0.48 24.96
N LEU A 351 5.06 -0.26 24.63
CA LEU A 351 6.17 -0.88 25.32
C LEU A 351 6.20 -0.50 26.81
N SER A 352 6.10 0.80 27.11
CA SER A 352 6.13 1.29 28.50
C SER A 352 4.89 0.89 29.31
N ASP A 353 3.74 0.77 28.67
CA ASP A 353 2.48 0.37 29.32
C ASP A 353 2.44 -1.13 29.61
N THR A 354 3.18 -1.93 28.83
CA THR A 354 3.15 -3.40 28.93
C THR A 354 4.25 -3.95 29.84
N LEU A 355 5.47 -3.39 29.77
CA LEU A 355 6.63 -3.92 30.49
C LEU A 355 7.07 -2.98 31.62
N GLU A 356 7.32 -3.55 32.81
CA GLU A 356 7.79 -2.78 33.98
C GLU A 356 9.22 -2.24 33.79
N ASN A 357 10.11 -3.03 33.17
CA ASN A 357 11.50 -2.66 32.90
C ASN A 357 11.89 -3.00 31.45
N PRO A 358 11.41 -2.23 30.45
CA PRO A 358 11.66 -2.54 29.04
C PRO A 358 13.12 -2.33 28.64
N ASP A 359 13.65 -3.19 27.77
CA ASP A 359 14.93 -2.94 27.09
C ASP A 359 14.73 -1.97 25.90
N TYR A 360 14.65 -0.68 26.22
CA TYR A 360 14.48 0.37 25.21
C TYR A 360 15.62 0.40 24.17
N LYS A 361 16.82 -0.07 24.53
CA LYS A 361 17.94 -0.13 23.57
C LYS A 361 17.66 -1.19 22.51
N GLN A 362 17.20 -2.38 22.91
CA GLN A 362 16.80 -3.42 21.97
C GLN A 362 15.65 -2.97 21.05
N PHE A 363 14.66 -2.25 21.60
CA PHE A 363 13.57 -1.66 20.80
C PHE A 363 14.09 -0.71 19.72
N PHE A 364 14.93 0.26 20.08
CA PHE A 364 15.47 1.24 19.12
C PHE A 364 16.41 0.60 18.09
N GLU A 365 17.23 -0.38 18.50
CA GLU A 365 18.12 -1.11 17.58
C GLU A 365 17.32 -1.96 16.60
N GLN A 366 16.20 -2.55 17.04
CA GLN A 366 15.33 -3.30 16.14
C GLN A 366 14.68 -2.38 15.10
N ILE A 367 14.22 -1.17 15.46
CA ILE A 367 13.72 -0.19 14.48
C ILE A 367 14.79 0.11 13.43
N ALA A 368 16.03 0.35 13.86
CA ALA A 368 17.13 0.60 12.94
C ALA A 368 17.42 -0.58 12.01
N PHE A 369 17.27 -1.82 12.49
CA PHE A 369 17.44 -3.03 11.70
C PHE A 369 16.30 -3.26 10.69
N THR A 370 15.05 -2.98 11.09
CA THR A 370 13.85 -3.06 10.25
C THR A 370 13.98 -2.23 8.98
N PHE A 371 14.57 -1.03 9.08
CA PHE A 371 14.76 -0.11 7.95
C PHE A 371 16.19 -0.10 7.40
N ALA A 372 16.98 -1.14 7.70
CA ALA A 372 18.34 -1.24 7.20
C ALA A 372 18.33 -1.52 5.70
N GLU A 373 18.92 -0.60 4.93
CA GLU A 373 19.01 -0.73 3.48
C GLU A 373 20.36 -0.25 2.95
N THR A 374 20.73 -0.74 1.76
CA THR A 374 21.92 -0.27 1.05
C THR A 374 21.63 -0.19 -0.44
N ASN A 375 21.87 0.98 -1.01
CA ASN A 375 21.61 1.28 -2.41
C ASN A 375 22.79 2.04 -3.01
N ASN A 376 23.02 1.86 -4.31
CA ASN A 376 23.98 2.71 -5.02
C ASN A 376 23.41 4.14 -5.18
N ARG A 377 24.26 5.10 -5.55
CA ARG A 377 23.85 6.51 -5.66
C ARG A 377 22.73 6.74 -6.69
N MET A 378 22.75 6.04 -7.81
CA MET A 378 21.73 6.20 -8.86
C MET A 378 20.36 5.76 -8.35
N ILE A 379 20.28 4.59 -7.68
CA ILE A 379 19.05 4.09 -7.07
C ILE A 379 18.54 5.08 -6.00
N ASN A 380 19.42 5.57 -5.11
CA ASN A 380 19.02 6.56 -4.11
C ASN A 380 18.47 7.85 -4.72
N TYR A 381 19.04 8.31 -5.84
CA TYR A 381 18.54 9.49 -6.55
C TYR A 381 17.18 9.23 -7.21
N SER A 382 17.01 8.06 -7.85
CA SER A 382 15.75 7.66 -8.46
C SER A 382 14.64 7.54 -7.42
N LEU A 383 14.90 6.89 -6.29
CA LEU A 383 13.92 6.76 -5.20
C LEU A 383 13.59 8.11 -4.58
N SER A 384 14.56 9.02 -4.40
CA SER A 384 14.28 10.34 -3.80
C SER A 384 13.32 11.24 -4.58
N ILE A 385 12.97 10.88 -5.82
CA ILE A 385 12.04 11.64 -6.66
C ILE A 385 10.80 10.84 -7.08
N MET A 386 10.73 9.53 -6.76
CA MET A 386 9.64 8.64 -7.19
C MET A 386 8.96 7.91 -6.03
N ASP A 387 9.70 7.65 -4.95
CA ASP A 387 9.20 6.93 -3.78
C ASP A 387 8.62 7.92 -2.77
N GLU A 388 7.42 7.63 -2.28
CA GLU A 388 6.76 8.38 -1.21
C GLU A 388 7.40 8.12 0.15
N HIS A 389 8.20 7.07 0.30
CA HIS A 389 8.92 6.83 1.54
C HIS A 389 10.24 7.60 1.57
N ALA A 390 10.51 8.24 2.70
CA ALA A 390 11.86 8.69 2.98
C ALA A 390 12.83 7.49 3.00
N ASN A 391 14.09 7.72 2.66
CA ASN A 391 15.13 6.70 2.76
C ASN A 391 15.19 6.12 4.20
N GLY A 392 15.46 4.82 4.35
CA GLY A 392 15.47 4.12 5.63
C GLY A 392 16.35 4.80 6.69
N ARG A 393 17.47 5.41 6.29
CA ARG A 393 18.30 6.21 7.20
C ARG A 393 17.57 7.44 7.76
N ALA A 394 16.80 8.13 6.93
CA ALA A 394 16.00 9.28 7.35
C ALA A 394 14.82 8.83 8.22
N ARG A 395 14.09 7.78 7.79
CA ARG A 395 13.00 7.15 8.56
C ARG A 395 13.43 6.83 9.98
N VAL A 396 14.60 6.22 10.17
CA VAL A 396 15.12 5.93 11.51
C VAL A 396 15.61 7.19 12.22
N ASN A 397 16.55 7.93 11.63
CA ASN A 397 17.27 8.96 12.39
C ASN A 397 16.39 10.16 12.74
N LYS A 398 15.61 10.66 11.78
CA LYS A 398 14.73 11.82 12.01
C LYS A 398 13.59 11.46 12.94
N CYS A 399 13.05 10.25 12.82
CA CYS A 399 12.03 9.76 13.74
C CYS A 399 12.55 9.66 15.17
N LEU A 400 13.65 8.92 15.39
CA LEU A 400 14.16 8.68 16.75
C LEU A 400 14.70 9.93 17.45
N GLN A 401 15.12 10.95 16.68
CA GLN A 401 15.49 12.27 17.20
C GLN A 401 14.37 12.98 17.98
N CYS A 402 13.11 12.60 17.77
CA CYS A 402 11.95 13.25 18.39
C CYS A 402 11.62 12.74 19.80
N PHE A 403 12.20 11.63 20.24
CA PHE A 403 11.81 10.96 21.48
C PHE A 403 12.82 11.18 22.61
N ASP A 404 12.41 11.84 23.70
CA ASP A 404 13.24 12.06 24.90
C ASP A 404 13.88 10.76 25.43
N LYS A 405 13.14 9.64 25.35
CA LYS A 405 13.64 8.31 25.76
C LYS A 405 14.89 7.87 25.00
N PHE A 406 15.02 8.23 23.72
CA PHE A 406 16.20 7.92 22.92
C PHE A 406 17.45 8.63 23.48
N TYR A 407 17.30 9.89 23.93
CA TYR A 407 18.39 10.66 24.56
C TYR A 407 18.82 10.05 25.88
N GLU A 408 17.87 9.54 26.68
CA GLU A 408 18.16 8.87 27.95
C GLU A 408 18.95 7.57 27.73
N VAL A 409 18.52 6.73 26.78
CA VAL A 409 19.13 5.42 26.51
C VAL A 409 20.55 5.56 25.96
N TYR A 410 20.77 6.47 25.01
CA TYR A 410 22.07 6.62 24.35
C TYR A 410 22.92 7.76 24.91
N SER A 411 22.44 8.46 25.94
CA SER A 411 23.12 9.62 26.54
C SER A 411 23.48 10.71 25.52
N VAL A 412 22.57 10.99 24.58
CA VAL A 412 22.79 11.91 23.45
C VAL A 412 22.98 13.34 23.95
N GLY A 413 24.14 13.92 23.65
CA GLY A 413 24.52 15.30 23.96
C GLY A 413 24.50 16.22 22.75
N LYS A 414 24.66 17.52 22.99
CA LYS A 414 24.57 18.60 21.96
C LYS A 414 25.54 18.48 20.79
N ASN A 415 26.59 17.67 20.92
CA ASN A 415 27.64 17.50 19.92
C ASN A 415 27.46 16.20 19.09
N ASP A 416 26.46 15.38 19.43
CA ASP A 416 26.21 14.13 18.73
C ASP A 416 25.35 14.36 17.49
N GLY A 417 25.57 13.56 16.44
CA GLY A 417 24.83 13.69 15.17
C GLY A 417 23.32 13.41 15.30
N MET A 418 22.92 12.68 16.34
CA MET A 418 21.52 12.38 16.67
C MET A 418 20.88 13.46 17.57
N TYR A 419 21.55 14.58 17.84
CA TYR A 419 20.97 15.64 18.67
C TYR A 419 20.02 16.54 17.87
N LEU A 420 18.77 16.64 18.34
CA LEU A 420 17.79 17.64 17.96
C LEU A 420 17.40 18.45 19.21
N LYS A 421 17.28 19.79 19.07
CA LYS A 421 16.86 20.63 20.20
C LYS A 421 15.46 20.24 20.65
N LYS A 422 15.14 20.43 21.94
CA LYS A 422 13.88 19.95 22.51
C LYS A 422 12.67 20.63 21.87
N GLU A 423 12.80 21.91 21.56
CA GLU A 423 11.79 22.72 20.89
C GLU A 423 11.54 22.34 19.42
N ASP A 424 12.50 21.69 18.77
CA ASP A 424 12.41 21.25 17.37
C ASP A 424 11.87 19.80 17.25
N ARG A 425 11.63 19.12 18.37
CA ARG A 425 11.08 17.74 18.38
C ARG A 425 9.58 17.78 18.15
N VAL A 426 9.14 17.17 17.05
CA VAL A 426 7.73 17.09 16.68
C VAL A 426 7.00 16.01 17.49
N ASN A 427 5.70 16.19 17.70
CA ASN A 427 4.83 15.22 18.37
C ASN A 427 3.39 15.37 17.86
N ILE A 428 2.83 14.31 17.27
CA ILE A 428 1.52 14.35 16.60
C ILE A 428 0.37 14.71 17.56
N TRP A 429 0.46 14.33 18.83
CA TRP A 429 -0.68 14.33 19.76
C TRP A 429 -0.76 15.56 20.66
N LYS A 430 0.34 16.34 20.77
CA LYS A 430 0.50 17.47 21.69
C LYS A 430 0.51 18.82 21.01
#